data_AF-A0A846PH44-F1
#
_entry.id   AF-A0A846PH44-F1
#
_cell.length_a   1.000
_cell.length_b   1.000
_cell.length_c   1.000
_cell.angle_alpha   90.00
_cell.angle_beta   90.00
_cell.angle_gamma   90.00
#
_symmetry.space_group_name_H-M   'P 1'
#
loop_
_entity.id
_entity.type
_entity.pdbx_description
1 polymer ?
#
loop_
_entity_poly.entity_id
_entity_poly.type
_entity_poly.pdbx_seq_one_letter_code
_entity_poly.pdbx_strand_id
1 'polypeptide(L)'
;MLDAFVFNLQGCLYKIENGLPERWPTFNKLHMTIPALTWDDFGAYSNKAVTQYGEAWDHFKGGFDVLGTKIAVLIATRVDPLEPTFQIQNKYTHEIQVLRKGVYKYDLVAWQQDFKGWKPKAKKIFIEKNTFDPWPDWVYKEYDEMRMELADEVMQRIKDSIAVTQAANIVKMCKPIDFKFLNMIDQRGPVHYHRIEDYGKKGKLALVRLKARGLVVPVHRGSGYYKYDLTSLGREVLEIHKAEPSQDSQNSM
;
A
#
# COMPACT_ATOMS: atom_id res chain seq x y z
N MET A 1 -0.22 -14.76 -10.44
CA MET A 1 0.85 -15.00 -9.45
C MET A 1 1.86 -13.84 -9.40
N LEU A 2 2.56 -13.49 -10.49
CA LEU A 2 3.51 -12.35 -10.48
C LEU A 2 2.86 -10.99 -10.15
N ASP A 3 1.57 -10.85 -10.42
CA ASP A 3 0.83 -9.63 -10.08
C ASP A 3 0.52 -9.48 -8.58
N ALA A 4 0.94 -10.40 -7.72
CA ALA A 4 0.89 -10.23 -6.25
C ALA A 4 2.09 -9.46 -5.69
N PHE A 5 3.16 -9.29 -6.47
CA PHE A 5 4.41 -8.70 -5.99
C PHE A 5 4.43 -7.18 -6.14
N VAL A 6 4.79 -6.47 -5.07
CA VAL A 6 4.97 -5.01 -5.06
C VAL A 6 6.36 -4.69 -4.53
N PHE A 7 6.92 -3.58 -5.00
CA PHE A 7 8.27 -3.15 -4.61
C PHE A 7 8.28 -1.81 -3.88
N ASN A 8 7.21 -1.01 -4.02
CA ASN A 8 7.09 0.29 -3.39
C ASN A 8 5.64 0.56 -2.94
N LEU A 9 5.47 1.63 -2.15
CA LEU A 9 4.18 2.00 -1.56
C LEU A 9 3.15 2.31 -2.65
N GLN A 10 3.50 3.05 -3.70
CA GLN A 10 2.59 3.40 -4.79
C GLN A 10 2.09 2.15 -5.52
N GLY A 11 2.94 1.16 -5.73
CA GLY A 11 2.58 -0.14 -6.29
C GLY A 11 1.65 -0.93 -5.37
N CYS A 12 1.90 -0.90 -4.06
CA CYS A 12 1.00 -1.47 -3.07
C CYS A 12 -0.39 -0.83 -3.17
N LEU A 13 -0.47 0.50 -3.03
CA LEU A 13 -1.73 1.25 -3.08
C LEU A 13 -2.48 1.03 -4.40
N TYR A 14 -1.76 1.04 -5.53
CA TYR A 14 -2.36 0.77 -6.84
C TYR A 14 -3.03 -0.60 -6.89
N LYS A 15 -2.38 -1.65 -6.36
CA LYS A 15 -2.95 -3.00 -6.37
C LYS A 15 -4.16 -3.13 -5.45
N ILE A 16 -4.13 -2.50 -4.29
CA ILE A 16 -5.27 -2.44 -3.36
C ILE A 16 -6.50 -1.83 -4.06
N GLU A 17 -6.30 -0.67 -4.68
CA GLU A 17 -7.35 0.07 -5.38
C GLU A 17 -7.94 -0.71 -6.57
N ASN A 18 -7.06 -1.31 -7.37
CA ASN A 18 -7.46 -2.05 -8.57
C ASN A 18 -7.87 -3.51 -8.27
N GLY A 19 -7.77 -3.97 -7.01
CA GLY A 19 -8.12 -5.34 -6.64
C GLY A 19 -7.20 -6.40 -7.23
N LEU A 20 -5.91 -6.08 -7.40
CA LEU A 20 -4.91 -6.97 -8.01
C LEU A 20 -4.16 -7.77 -6.95
N PRO A 21 -3.78 -9.04 -7.21
CA PRO A 21 -3.99 -9.78 -8.46
C PRO A 21 -5.46 -10.15 -8.72
N GLU A 22 -6.23 -10.33 -7.66
CA GLU A 22 -7.67 -10.56 -7.69
C GLU A 22 -8.26 -10.35 -6.29
N ARG A 23 -9.58 -10.13 -6.21
CA ARG A 23 -10.31 -10.08 -4.93
C ARG A 23 -11.10 -11.35 -4.71
N TRP A 24 -11.11 -11.83 -3.48
CA TRP A 24 -11.85 -13.01 -3.03
C TRP A 24 -12.87 -12.57 -1.99
N PRO A 25 -14.02 -13.26 -1.91
CA PRO A 25 -14.97 -13.00 -0.84
C PRO A 25 -14.34 -13.37 0.50
N THR A 26 -14.57 -12.55 1.51
CA THR A 26 -14.26 -12.90 2.90
C THR A 26 -15.05 -14.14 3.35
N PHE A 27 -14.63 -14.79 4.44
CA PHE A 27 -15.34 -15.94 4.99
C PHE A 27 -16.81 -15.65 5.32
N ASN A 28 -17.12 -14.42 5.77
CA ASN A 28 -18.48 -13.96 6.03
C ASN A 28 -19.22 -13.45 4.77
N LYS A 29 -18.53 -13.37 3.63
CA LYS A 29 -19.03 -12.90 2.33
C LYS A 29 -19.61 -11.48 2.34
N LEU A 30 -19.21 -10.65 3.30
CA LEU A 30 -19.68 -9.26 3.39
C LEU A 30 -18.98 -8.34 2.38
N HIS A 31 -17.71 -8.60 2.09
CA HIS A 31 -16.95 -7.83 1.12
C HIS A 31 -15.91 -8.69 0.39
N MET A 32 -15.24 -8.06 -0.58
CA MET A 32 -14.20 -8.65 -1.40
C MET A 32 -12.84 -8.07 -1.00
N THR A 33 -11.87 -8.92 -0.72
CA THR A 33 -10.53 -8.53 -0.26
C THR A 33 -9.44 -9.21 -1.10
N ILE A 34 -8.27 -8.60 -1.23
CA ILE A 34 -7.12 -9.26 -1.85
C ILE A 34 -6.52 -10.24 -0.83
N PRO A 35 -6.42 -11.55 -1.12
CA PRO A 35 -5.96 -12.52 -0.13
C PRO A 35 -4.54 -12.25 0.37
N ALA A 36 -3.64 -11.90 -0.53
CA ALA A 36 -2.26 -11.62 -0.17
C ALA A 36 -1.57 -10.72 -1.20
N LEU A 37 -0.73 -9.81 -0.70
CA LEU A 37 0.29 -9.12 -1.48
C LEU A 37 1.66 -9.41 -0.89
N THR A 38 2.67 -9.55 -1.76
CA THR A 38 4.06 -9.72 -1.34
C THR A 38 4.83 -8.45 -1.66
N TRP A 39 5.23 -7.72 -0.63
CA TRP A 39 6.15 -6.60 -0.75
C TRP A 39 7.58 -7.12 -0.72
N ASP A 40 8.12 -7.34 -1.91
CA ASP A 40 9.44 -7.91 -2.08
C ASP A 40 10.51 -6.83 -2.03
N ASP A 41 11.66 -7.16 -1.44
CA ASP A 41 12.76 -6.22 -1.19
C ASP A 41 12.31 -4.92 -0.50
N PHE A 42 11.45 -5.07 0.52
CA PHE A 42 10.83 -3.96 1.26
C PHE A 42 11.85 -2.87 1.64
N GLY A 43 13.02 -3.28 2.15
CA GLY A 43 14.10 -2.39 2.60
C GLY A 43 14.64 -1.41 1.55
N ALA A 44 14.47 -1.67 0.25
CA ALA A 44 14.90 -0.76 -0.82
C ALA A 44 14.08 0.55 -0.84
N TYR A 45 12.81 0.49 -0.43
CA TYR A 45 11.88 1.62 -0.45
C TYR A 45 11.36 2.01 0.95
N SER A 46 11.68 1.21 1.97
CA SER A 46 11.21 1.38 3.35
C SER A 46 12.34 1.62 4.36
N ASN A 47 13.45 2.24 3.93
CA ASN A 47 14.55 2.50 4.86
C ASN A 47 14.06 3.31 6.09
N LYS A 48 14.76 3.16 7.21
CA LYS A 48 14.34 3.74 8.50
C LYS A 48 14.06 5.25 8.42
N ALA A 49 14.88 6.01 7.70
CA ALA A 49 14.66 7.45 7.56
C ALA A 49 13.37 7.76 6.78
N VAL A 50 13.15 7.08 5.65
CA VAL A 50 11.96 7.29 4.81
C VAL A 50 10.68 6.90 5.56
N THR A 51 10.72 5.82 6.34
CA THR A 51 9.54 5.35 7.11
C THR A 51 9.33 6.13 8.41
N GLN A 52 10.33 6.80 8.96
CA GLN A 52 10.20 7.61 10.18
C GLN A 52 9.79 9.07 9.94
N TYR A 53 10.13 9.63 8.79
CA TYR A 53 9.90 11.06 8.50
C TYR A 53 8.91 11.30 7.36
N GLY A 54 8.50 10.26 6.64
CA GLY A 54 7.49 10.37 5.59
C GLY A 54 6.08 10.30 6.17
N GLU A 55 5.32 11.40 6.09
CA GLU A 55 3.94 11.45 6.59
C GLU A 55 3.03 10.40 5.91
N ALA A 56 3.22 10.13 4.62
CA ALA A 56 2.52 9.06 3.91
C ALA A 56 2.76 7.67 4.55
N TRP A 57 3.98 7.44 5.08
CA TRP A 57 4.29 6.21 5.81
C TRP A 57 3.66 6.19 7.19
N ASP A 58 3.51 7.33 7.86
CA ASP A 58 2.79 7.40 9.14
C ASP A 58 1.31 7.07 8.98
N HIS A 59 0.68 7.60 7.94
CA HIS A 59 -0.70 7.21 7.58
C HIS A 59 -0.81 5.74 7.21
N PHE A 60 0.14 5.21 6.41
CA PHE A 60 0.13 3.80 6.03
C PHE A 60 0.31 2.86 7.25
N LYS A 61 1.29 3.14 8.12
CA LYS A 61 1.54 2.34 9.34
C LYS A 61 0.37 2.44 10.33
N GLY A 62 -0.14 3.64 10.57
CA GLY A 62 -1.25 3.88 11.50
C GLY A 62 -2.59 3.36 11.00
N GLY A 63 -2.79 3.32 9.69
CA GLY A 63 -4.00 2.83 9.03
C GLY A 63 -3.96 1.36 8.61
N PHE A 64 -2.87 0.64 8.88
CA PHE A 64 -2.67 -0.73 8.37
C PHE A 64 -3.78 -1.70 8.81
N ASP A 65 -4.23 -1.60 10.07
CA ASP A 65 -5.32 -2.43 10.60
C ASP A 65 -6.66 -2.17 9.89
N VAL A 66 -6.86 -0.94 9.43
CA VAL A 66 -8.05 -0.53 8.68
C VAL A 66 -7.98 -1.11 7.27
N LEU A 67 -6.81 -1.04 6.62
CA LEU A 67 -6.56 -1.62 5.29
C LEU A 67 -6.79 -3.14 5.24
N GLY A 68 -6.87 -3.80 6.40
CA GLY A 68 -7.27 -5.21 6.54
C GLY A 68 -8.60 -5.58 5.86
N THR A 69 -9.49 -4.61 5.58
CA THR A 69 -10.72 -4.85 4.80
C THR A 69 -10.47 -4.94 3.29
N LYS A 70 -9.35 -4.40 2.79
CA LYS A 70 -9.00 -4.39 1.37
C LYS A 70 -7.90 -5.41 1.04
N ILE A 71 -7.02 -5.71 1.99
CA ILE A 71 -5.98 -6.75 1.91
C ILE A 71 -6.00 -7.64 3.15
N ALA A 72 -6.01 -8.96 2.98
CA ALA A 72 -6.00 -9.88 4.11
C ALA A 72 -4.57 -10.08 4.68
N VAL A 73 -3.56 -10.17 3.80
CA VAL A 73 -2.17 -10.39 4.21
C VAL A 73 -1.21 -9.53 3.38
N LEU A 74 -0.29 -8.83 4.05
CA LEU A 74 0.87 -8.21 3.42
C LEU A 74 2.14 -8.90 3.91
N ILE A 75 2.87 -9.52 2.99
CA ILE A 75 4.11 -10.23 3.30
C ILE A 75 5.27 -9.32 2.90
N ALA A 76 6.04 -8.82 3.86
CA ALA A 76 7.27 -8.09 3.58
C ALA A 76 8.48 -9.04 3.62
N THR A 77 9.27 -9.11 2.56
CA THR A 77 10.50 -9.95 2.53
C THR A 77 11.73 -9.10 2.81
N ARG A 78 12.84 -9.76 3.21
CA ARG A 78 14.17 -9.15 3.42
C ARG A 78 14.21 -8.05 4.49
N VAL A 79 13.27 -8.05 5.42
CA VAL A 79 13.23 -7.16 6.59
C VAL A 79 13.67 -7.95 7.83
N ASP A 80 14.37 -7.31 8.75
CA ASP A 80 14.46 -7.84 10.11
C ASP A 80 13.04 -7.75 10.74
N PRO A 81 12.40 -8.88 11.08
CA PRO A 81 11.00 -8.92 11.51
C PRO A 81 10.70 -8.15 12.82
N LEU A 82 11.72 -7.57 13.47
CA LEU A 82 11.64 -7.00 14.82
C LEU A 82 11.12 -5.56 14.90
N GLU A 83 11.12 -4.74 13.84
CA GLU A 83 10.79 -3.31 14.00
C GLU A 83 9.28 -2.98 13.99
N PRO A 84 8.43 -3.53 13.08
CA PRO A 84 7.01 -3.19 13.02
C PRO A 84 6.17 -3.90 14.10
N THR A 85 6.55 -5.13 14.46
CA THR A 85 5.82 -5.96 15.44
C THR A 85 6.04 -5.47 16.87
N PHE A 86 7.20 -4.86 17.18
CA PHE A 86 7.55 -4.42 18.52
C PHE A 86 6.65 -3.28 19.04
N GLN A 87 6.22 -2.36 18.18
CA GLN A 87 5.33 -1.26 18.58
C GLN A 87 3.91 -1.72 18.91
N ILE A 88 3.43 -2.80 18.29
CA ILE A 88 2.10 -3.38 18.55
C ILE A 88 2.17 -4.32 19.76
N GLN A 89 3.23 -5.11 19.87
CA GLN A 89 3.48 -6.01 21.00
C GLN A 89 3.54 -5.27 22.35
N ASN A 90 4.14 -4.08 22.39
CA ASN A 90 4.30 -3.35 23.65
C ASN A 90 3.06 -2.57 24.15
N LYS A 91 1.93 -2.58 23.42
CA LYS A 91 0.76 -1.74 23.76
C LYS A 91 -0.35 -2.44 24.53
N TYR A 92 -0.36 -3.78 24.60
CA TYR A 92 -1.49 -4.52 25.16
C TYR A 92 -1.05 -5.60 26.16
N THR A 93 -1.68 -5.60 27.33
CA THR A 93 -1.49 -6.61 28.39
C THR A 93 -2.63 -7.62 28.44
N HIS A 94 -3.69 -7.40 27.67
CA HIS A 94 -4.92 -8.18 27.68
C HIS A 94 -5.36 -8.47 26.25
N GLU A 95 -5.81 -9.69 26.00
CA GLU A 95 -6.25 -10.15 24.68
C GLU A 95 -7.61 -10.84 24.80
N ILE A 96 -8.60 -10.37 24.04
CA ILE A 96 -9.89 -11.03 23.90
C ILE A 96 -9.97 -11.57 22.47
N GLN A 97 -10.13 -12.89 22.33
CA GLN A 97 -10.33 -13.57 21.07
C GLN A 97 -11.77 -14.04 20.93
N VAL A 98 -12.47 -13.59 19.88
CA VAL A 98 -13.81 -14.09 19.55
C VAL A 98 -13.65 -15.32 18.64
N LEU A 99 -13.85 -16.51 19.20
CA LEU A 99 -13.62 -17.78 18.50
C LEU A 99 -14.77 -18.15 17.55
N ARG A 100 -15.99 -17.78 17.94
CA ARG A 100 -17.24 -17.91 17.17
C ARG A 100 -18.26 -16.92 17.72
N LYS A 101 -19.33 -16.62 16.97
CA LYS A 101 -20.39 -15.68 17.39
C LYS A 101 -20.86 -16.01 18.82
N GLY A 102 -20.85 -15.00 19.69
CA GLY A 102 -21.27 -15.10 21.08
C GLY A 102 -20.34 -15.86 22.01
N VAL A 103 -19.10 -16.19 21.61
CA VAL A 103 -18.11 -16.87 22.48
C VAL A 103 -16.76 -16.16 22.41
N TYR A 104 -16.26 -15.71 23.56
CA TYR A 104 -14.92 -15.14 23.67
C TYR A 104 -14.01 -15.98 24.56
N LYS A 105 -12.71 -15.87 24.30
CA LYS A 105 -11.61 -16.33 25.15
C LYS A 105 -10.84 -15.10 25.60
N TYR A 106 -10.59 -14.98 26.89
CA TYR A 106 -9.83 -13.89 27.49
C TYR A 106 -8.50 -14.42 28.04
N ASP A 107 -7.40 -13.88 27.52
CA ASP A 107 -6.05 -14.18 27.94
C ASP A 107 -5.39 -12.90 28.49
N LEU A 108 -4.66 -13.04 29.61
CA LEU A 108 -3.71 -12.03 30.07
C LEU A 108 -2.36 -12.28 29.39
N VAL A 109 -1.81 -11.27 28.73
CA VAL A 109 -0.47 -11.30 28.13
C VAL A 109 0.51 -10.74 29.14
N ALA A 110 1.19 -11.64 29.86
CA ALA A 110 2.25 -11.27 30.79
C ALA A 110 3.57 -11.15 30.04
N TRP A 111 4.14 -9.94 30.06
CA TRP A 111 5.44 -9.66 29.48
C TRP A 111 6.54 -9.91 30.52
N GLN A 112 7.41 -10.88 30.26
CA GLN A 112 8.57 -11.14 31.09
C GLN A 112 9.79 -10.44 30.49
N GLN A 113 10.45 -9.61 31.28
CA GLN A 113 11.75 -9.06 30.94
C GLN A 113 12.82 -10.14 31.15
N ASP A 114 13.60 -10.43 30.10
CA ASP A 114 14.76 -11.31 30.24
C ASP A 114 15.90 -10.54 30.90
N PHE A 115 16.46 -11.06 32.00
CA PHE A 115 17.61 -10.47 32.69
C PHE A 115 18.85 -10.33 31.79
N LYS A 116 18.91 -11.06 30.67
CA LYS A 116 20.05 -11.05 29.73
C LYS A 116 19.75 -10.40 28.38
N GLY A 117 18.60 -9.79 28.14
CA GLY A 117 18.33 -9.16 26.84
C GLY A 117 17.08 -8.30 26.74
N TRP A 118 17.09 -7.41 25.75
CA TRP A 118 15.98 -6.51 25.37
C TRP A 118 14.74 -7.22 24.79
N LYS A 119 14.65 -8.55 24.89
CA LYS A 119 13.59 -9.35 24.27
C LYS A 119 12.49 -9.66 25.30
N PRO A 120 11.32 -9.01 25.22
CA PRO A 120 10.21 -9.36 26.10
C PRO A 120 9.65 -10.72 25.67
N LYS A 121 9.53 -11.66 26.61
CA LYS A 121 8.90 -12.97 26.35
C LYS A 121 7.43 -12.87 26.73
N ALA A 122 6.55 -13.05 25.76
CA ALA A 122 5.10 -13.10 26.00
C ALA A 122 4.72 -14.45 26.61
N LYS A 123 4.07 -14.43 27.77
CA LYS A 123 3.35 -15.59 28.32
C LYS A 123 1.86 -15.29 28.29
N LYS A 124 1.10 -16.08 27.54
CA LYS A 124 -0.37 -16.02 27.55
C LYS A 124 -0.88 -16.84 28.73
N ILE A 125 -1.61 -16.19 29.63
CA ILE A 125 -2.28 -16.79 30.79
C ILE A 125 -3.76 -16.79 30.47
N PHE A 126 -4.33 -17.97 30.26
CA PHE A 126 -5.76 -18.12 30.10
C PHE A 126 -6.49 -17.68 31.37
N ILE A 127 -7.45 -16.77 31.23
CA ILE A 127 -8.28 -16.31 32.34
C ILE A 127 -9.63 -17.02 32.28
N GLU A 128 -10.36 -16.84 31.18
CA GLU A 128 -11.69 -17.40 31.05
C GLU A 128 -12.16 -17.58 29.61
N LYS A 129 -13.24 -18.34 29.47
CA LYS A 129 -14.04 -18.45 28.27
C LYS A 129 -15.49 -18.27 28.67
N ASN A 130 -16.17 -17.30 28.08
CA ASN A 130 -17.56 -17.00 28.39
C ASN A 130 -18.35 -16.69 27.12
N THR A 131 -19.66 -16.47 27.29
CA THR A 131 -20.58 -16.14 26.21
C THR A 131 -21.08 -14.71 26.30
N PHE A 132 -21.45 -14.14 25.17
CA PHE A 132 -22.12 -12.85 25.07
C PHE A 132 -23.24 -12.95 24.02
N ASP A 133 -24.26 -12.11 24.13
CA ASP A 133 -25.30 -12.06 23.11
C ASP A 133 -24.70 -11.54 21.80
N PRO A 134 -24.70 -12.35 20.72
CA PRO A 134 -24.15 -11.90 19.46
C PRO A 134 -25.01 -10.76 18.92
N TRP A 135 -24.36 -9.76 18.34
CA TRP A 135 -25.08 -8.72 17.63
C TRP A 135 -25.89 -9.34 16.47
N PRO A 136 -27.04 -8.76 16.12
CA PRO A 136 -27.76 -9.16 14.92
C PRO A 136 -26.88 -9.03 13.67
N ASP A 137 -27.11 -9.88 12.67
CA ASP A 137 -26.34 -9.90 11.42
C ASP A 137 -26.37 -8.58 10.65
N TRP A 138 -27.44 -7.79 10.78
CA TRP A 138 -27.54 -6.48 10.15
C TRP A 138 -26.56 -5.46 10.76
N VAL A 139 -26.32 -5.50 12.08
CA VAL A 139 -25.33 -4.63 12.75
C VAL A 139 -23.93 -4.94 12.24
N TYR A 140 -23.61 -6.23 12.05
CA TYR A 140 -22.32 -6.63 11.50
C TYR A 140 -22.12 -6.16 10.05
N LYS A 141 -23.20 -6.10 9.26
CA LYS A 141 -23.15 -5.56 7.89
C LYS A 141 -22.88 -4.07 7.88
N GLU A 142 -23.63 -3.29 8.65
CA GLU A 142 -23.41 -1.85 8.78
C GLU A 142 -22.00 -1.53 9.28
N TYR A 143 -21.53 -2.27 10.28
CA TYR A 143 -20.16 -2.11 10.79
C TYR A 143 -19.09 -2.44 9.73
N ASP A 144 -19.31 -3.48 8.92
CA ASP A 144 -18.39 -3.85 7.83
C ASP A 144 -18.34 -2.77 6.74
N GLU A 145 -19.48 -2.18 6.39
CA GLU A 145 -19.60 -1.04 5.48
C GLU A 145 -18.83 0.18 6.00
N MET A 146 -19.06 0.58 7.25
CA MET A 146 -18.32 1.67 7.90
C MET A 146 -16.80 1.42 7.89
N ARG A 147 -16.38 0.17 8.11
CA ARG A 147 -14.97 -0.22 8.07
C ARG A 147 -14.37 -0.15 6.66
N MET A 148 -15.15 -0.43 5.62
CA MET A 148 -14.70 -0.28 4.23
C MET A 148 -14.54 1.19 3.87
N GLU A 149 -15.47 2.05 4.29
CA GLU A 149 -15.39 3.51 4.09
C GLU A 149 -14.17 4.10 4.78
N LEU A 150 -13.91 3.72 6.04
CA LEU A 150 -12.71 4.17 6.76
C LEU A 150 -11.42 3.73 6.04
N ALA A 151 -11.41 2.56 5.41
CA ALA A 151 -10.26 2.12 4.63
C ALA A 151 -10.04 2.99 3.38
N ASP A 152 -11.12 3.43 2.74
CA ASP A 152 -11.05 4.34 1.60
C ASP A 152 -10.57 5.74 2.03
N GLU A 153 -11.01 6.25 3.19
CA GLU A 153 -10.48 7.49 3.78
C GLU A 153 -8.97 7.41 4.08
N VAL A 154 -8.52 6.31 4.68
CA VAL A 154 -7.10 6.08 4.97
C VAL A 154 -6.30 6.04 3.67
N MET A 155 -6.78 5.34 2.65
CA MET A 155 -6.16 5.30 1.33
C MET A 155 -6.03 6.71 0.73
N GLN A 156 -7.07 7.54 0.84
CA GLN A 156 -7.04 8.91 0.36
C GLN A 156 -6.02 9.75 1.11
N ARG A 157 -5.97 9.68 2.45
CA ARG A 157 -4.97 10.40 3.27
C ARG A 157 -3.54 10.04 2.89
N ILE A 158 -3.27 8.76 2.62
CA ILE A 158 -1.94 8.33 2.17
C ILE A 158 -1.61 8.97 0.82
N LYS A 159 -2.56 8.97 -0.14
CA LYS A 159 -2.38 9.57 -1.47
C LYS A 159 -2.14 11.07 -1.38
N ASP A 160 -2.94 11.78 -0.58
CA ASP A 160 -2.82 13.23 -0.38
C ASP A 160 -1.44 13.59 0.19
N SER A 161 -0.95 12.84 1.18
CA SER A 161 0.37 13.09 1.75
C SER A 161 1.49 12.82 0.73
N ILE A 162 1.38 11.79 -0.12
CA ILE A 162 2.34 11.55 -1.22
C ILE A 162 2.34 12.72 -2.21
N ALA A 163 1.14 13.16 -2.61
CA ALA A 163 0.93 14.24 -3.56
C ALA A 163 1.56 15.55 -3.08
N VAL A 164 1.16 16.00 -1.88
CA VAL A 164 1.62 17.26 -1.27
C VAL A 164 3.14 17.29 -1.10
N THR A 165 3.74 16.16 -0.69
CA THR A 165 5.18 16.13 -0.39
C THR A 165 6.05 15.98 -1.64
N GLN A 166 5.57 15.32 -2.70
CA GLN A 166 6.43 14.88 -3.81
C GLN A 166 6.06 15.43 -5.18
N ALA A 167 4.79 15.70 -5.47
CA ALA A 167 4.32 15.92 -6.85
C ALA A 167 5.05 17.08 -7.56
N ALA A 168 5.08 18.27 -6.94
CA ALA A 168 5.76 19.44 -7.51
C ALA A 168 7.27 19.25 -7.68
N ASN A 169 7.93 18.57 -6.73
CA ASN A 169 9.35 18.27 -6.82
C ASN A 169 9.65 17.26 -7.94
N ILE A 170 8.76 16.28 -8.12
CA ILE A 170 8.87 15.29 -9.19
C ILE A 170 8.75 15.96 -10.56
N VAL A 171 7.79 16.87 -10.75
CA VAL A 171 7.62 17.64 -12.00
C VAL A 171 8.94 18.31 -12.40
N LYS A 172 9.59 19.03 -11.48
CA LYS A 172 10.88 19.71 -11.71
C LYS A 172 12.02 18.75 -12.11
N MET A 173 11.98 17.50 -11.65
CA MET A 173 13.00 16.49 -11.95
C MET A 173 12.71 15.67 -13.21
N CYS A 174 11.50 15.77 -13.77
CA CYS A 174 11.10 15.03 -14.96
C CYS A 174 11.69 15.65 -16.22
N LYS A 175 12.12 14.78 -17.14
CA LYS A 175 12.60 15.17 -18.47
C LYS A 175 11.43 15.20 -19.45
N PRO A 176 11.52 15.91 -20.59
CA PRO A 176 10.45 15.91 -21.59
C PRO A 176 10.03 14.52 -22.08
N ILE A 177 10.99 13.59 -22.18
CA ILE A 177 10.71 12.19 -22.54
C ILE A 177 9.89 11.45 -21.47
N ASP A 178 10.01 11.83 -20.19
CA ASP A 178 9.26 11.25 -19.09
C ASP A 178 7.77 11.62 -19.27
N PHE A 179 7.46 12.90 -19.53
CA PHE A 179 6.09 13.36 -19.81
C PHE A 179 5.51 12.79 -21.12
N LYS A 180 6.35 12.59 -22.14
CA LYS A 180 5.91 11.91 -23.38
C LYS A 180 5.41 10.49 -23.08
N PHE A 181 6.09 9.77 -22.19
CA PHE A 181 5.65 8.43 -21.78
C PHE A 181 4.43 8.45 -20.87
N LEU A 182 4.37 9.38 -19.92
CA LEU A 182 3.18 9.54 -19.09
C LEU A 182 1.94 9.82 -19.94
N ASN A 183 2.01 10.79 -20.87
CA ASN A 183 0.92 11.07 -21.82
C ASN A 183 0.57 9.86 -22.70
N MET A 184 1.55 9.09 -23.15
CA MET A 184 1.30 7.90 -23.98
C MET A 184 0.51 6.84 -23.21
N ILE A 185 0.85 6.60 -21.94
CA ILE A 185 0.15 5.63 -21.09
C ILE A 185 -1.24 6.18 -20.72
N ASP A 186 -1.36 7.47 -20.42
CA ASP A 186 -2.63 8.15 -20.12
C ASP A 186 -3.65 7.99 -21.25
N GLN A 187 -3.21 8.22 -22.49
CA GLN A 187 -4.09 8.18 -23.68
C GLN A 187 -4.44 6.76 -24.14
N ARG A 188 -3.50 5.81 -24.01
CA ARG A 188 -3.65 4.46 -24.59
C ARG A 188 -4.00 3.39 -23.56
N GLY A 189 -3.95 3.72 -22.27
CA GLY A 189 -3.93 2.75 -21.20
C GLY A 189 -2.59 2.00 -21.09
N PRO A 190 -2.54 0.86 -20.38
CA PRO A 190 -1.30 0.19 -20.04
C PRO A 190 -0.45 -0.20 -21.27
N VAL A 191 0.83 0.20 -21.28
CA VAL A 191 1.73 0.04 -22.43
C VAL A 191 2.76 -1.06 -22.20
N HIS A 192 2.99 -1.92 -23.20
CA HIS A 192 4.02 -2.96 -23.14
C HIS A 192 5.44 -2.40 -23.11
N TYR A 193 6.34 -3.09 -22.40
CA TYR A 193 7.76 -2.76 -22.35
C TYR A 193 8.40 -2.60 -23.75
N HIS A 194 8.08 -3.45 -24.72
CA HIS A 194 8.64 -3.35 -26.09
C HIS A 194 8.35 -2.01 -26.79
N ARG A 195 7.18 -1.42 -26.56
CA ARG A 195 6.84 -0.07 -27.11
C ARG A 195 7.72 1.03 -26.53
N ILE A 196 8.28 0.81 -25.34
CA ILE A 196 9.22 1.73 -24.69
C ILE A 196 10.64 1.49 -25.20
N GLU A 197 10.98 0.25 -25.56
CA GLU A 197 12.26 -0.10 -26.18
C GLU A 197 12.44 0.52 -27.57
N ASP A 198 11.37 0.82 -28.29
CA ASP A 198 11.41 1.55 -29.57
C ASP A 198 12.14 2.91 -29.45
N TYR A 199 12.23 3.48 -28.24
CA TYR A 199 12.96 4.72 -27.93
C TYR A 199 14.42 4.48 -27.52
N GLY A 200 14.91 3.24 -27.65
CA GLY A 200 16.26 2.81 -27.33
C GLY A 200 16.67 3.06 -25.87
N LYS A 201 17.96 3.36 -25.68
CA LYS A 201 18.56 3.61 -24.35
C LYS A 201 17.87 4.75 -23.58
N LYS A 202 17.41 5.79 -24.27
CA LYS A 202 16.70 6.92 -23.66
C LYS A 202 15.36 6.49 -23.08
N GLY A 203 14.63 5.63 -23.79
CA GLY A 203 13.37 5.06 -23.32
C GLY A 203 13.54 4.22 -22.06
N LYS A 204 14.51 3.29 -22.07
CA LYS A 204 14.83 2.47 -20.90
C LYS A 204 15.18 3.32 -19.67
N LEU A 205 15.99 4.36 -19.83
CA LEU A 205 16.35 5.27 -18.74
C LEU A 205 15.16 6.09 -18.23
N ALA A 206 14.26 6.52 -19.12
CA ALA A 206 13.04 7.22 -18.72
C ALA A 206 12.13 6.30 -17.91
N LEU A 207 11.92 5.05 -18.35
CA LEU A 207 11.14 4.07 -17.60
C LEU A 207 11.72 3.80 -16.21
N VAL A 208 13.05 3.67 -16.08
CA VAL A 208 13.71 3.52 -14.77
C VAL A 208 13.40 4.71 -13.86
N ARG A 209 13.48 5.95 -14.36
CA ARG A 209 13.12 7.15 -13.59
C ARG A 209 11.65 7.16 -13.17
N LEU A 210 10.75 6.86 -14.09
CA LEU A 210 9.30 6.83 -13.83
C LEU A 210 8.95 5.79 -12.75
N LYS A 211 9.56 4.60 -12.82
CA LYS A 211 9.40 3.54 -11.79
C LYS A 211 9.98 3.97 -10.45
N ALA A 212 11.19 4.54 -10.44
CA ALA A 212 11.87 4.97 -9.21
C ALA A 212 11.08 6.04 -8.45
N ARG A 213 10.34 6.89 -9.19
CA ARG A 213 9.48 7.94 -8.65
C ARG A 213 8.03 7.48 -8.38
N GLY A 214 7.72 6.20 -8.57
CA GLY A 214 6.39 5.66 -8.34
C GLY A 214 5.30 6.20 -9.27
N LEU A 215 5.65 6.72 -10.45
CA LEU A 215 4.71 7.30 -11.42
C LEU A 215 4.06 6.24 -12.31
N VAL A 216 4.77 5.13 -12.51
CA VAL A 216 4.28 3.98 -13.27
C VAL A 216 4.48 2.70 -12.48
N VAL A 217 3.57 1.76 -12.65
CA VAL A 217 3.60 0.45 -12.02
C VAL A 217 3.57 -0.65 -13.07
N PRO A 218 4.39 -1.72 -12.92
CA PRO A 218 4.25 -2.89 -13.74
C PRO A 218 2.96 -3.64 -13.36
N VAL A 219 2.14 -3.96 -14.36
CA VAL A 219 0.91 -4.73 -14.22
C VAL A 219 0.94 -5.94 -15.14
N HIS A 220 0.45 -7.07 -14.64
CA HIS A 220 0.44 -8.32 -15.39
C HIS A 220 -1.00 -8.74 -15.75
N ARG A 221 -1.54 -8.23 -16.85
CA ARG A 221 -2.86 -8.63 -17.38
C ARG A 221 -2.71 -9.70 -18.47
N GLY A 222 -2.93 -10.97 -18.13
CA GLY A 222 -2.94 -12.07 -19.10
C GLY A 222 -1.55 -12.59 -19.50
N SER A 223 -1.40 -13.07 -20.74
CA SER A 223 -0.22 -13.82 -21.18
C SER A 223 0.95 -12.95 -21.65
N GLY A 224 2.14 -13.24 -21.11
CA GLY A 224 3.43 -13.08 -21.78
C GLY A 224 4.27 -11.88 -21.37
N TYR A 225 3.68 -10.69 -21.27
CA TYR A 225 4.47 -9.45 -21.11
C TYR A 225 3.88 -8.46 -20.12
N TYR A 226 4.73 -7.93 -19.24
CA TYR A 226 4.39 -6.84 -18.33
C TYR A 226 3.97 -5.60 -19.13
N LYS A 227 2.90 -4.95 -18.67
CA LYS A 227 2.51 -3.61 -19.12
C LYS A 227 2.84 -2.61 -18.02
N TYR A 228 2.99 -1.35 -18.37
CA TYR A 228 3.13 -0.26 -17.42
C TYR A 228 1.88 0.59 -17.44
N ASP A 229 1.30 0.81 -16.26
CA ASP A 229 0.16 1.70 -16.08
C ASP A 229 0.54 2.88 -15.18
N LEU A 230 -0.25 3.95 -15.24
CA LEU A 230 -0.09 5.13 -14.40
C LEU A 230 -0.60 4.88 -12.99
N THR A 231 0.15 5.35 -12.01
CA THR A 231 -0.35 5.51 -10.63
C THR A 231 -1.18 6.78 -10.51
N SER A 232 -1.89 6.95 -9.39
CA SER A 232 -2.57 8.21 -9.06
C SER A 232 -1.59 9.39 -9.09
N LEU A 233 -0.42 9.24 -8.46
CA LEU A 233 0.66 10.24 -8.50
C LEU A 233 1.15 10.52 -9.93
N GLY A 234 1.24 9.48 -10.77
CA GLY A 234 1.61 9.62 -12.18
C GLY A 234 0.65 10.49 -12.98
N ARG A 235 -0.66 10.37 -12.71
CA ARG A 235 -1.71 11.21 -13.34
C ARG A 235 -1.65 12.64 -12.82
N GLU A 236 -1.53 12.81 -11.52
CA GLU A 236 -1.45 14.15 -10.90
C GLU A 236 -0.22 14.94 -11.37
N VAL A 237 0.95 14.31 -11.41
CA VAL A 237 2.18 14.92 -11.96
C VAL A 237 1.98 15.35 -13.42
N LEU A 238 1.23 14.57 -14.20
CA LEU A 238 0.91 14.90 -15.58
C LEU A 238 -0.06 16.07 -15.70
N GLU A 239 -1.04 16.17 -14.81
CA GLU A 239 -1.99 17.28 -14.73
C GLU A 239 -1.30 18.58 -14.34
N ILE A 240 -0.43 18.56 -13.33
CA ILE A 240 0.37 19.73 -12.92
C ILE A 240 1.21 20.23 -14.10
N HIS A 241 1.88 19.32 -14.81
CA HIS A 241 2.68 19.69 -15.98
C HIS A 241 1.86 20.29 -17.12
N LYS A 242 0.62 19.81 -17.34
CA LYS A 242 -0.30 20.36 -18.35
C LYS A 242 -0.85 21.74 -17.93
N ALA A 243 -0.96 22.02 -16.63
CA ALA A 243 -1.45 23.28 -16.10
C ALA A 243 -0.39 24.39 -16.01
N GLU A 244 0.90 24.03 -15.94
CA GLU A 244 1.99 25.00 -16.01
C GLU A 244 2.04 25.65 -17.41
N PRO A 245 1.95 26.99 -17.53
CA PRO A 245 2.06 27.64 -18.83
C PRO A 245 3.43 27.34 -19.42
N SER A 246 3.43 26.80 -20.64
CA SER A 246 4.65 26.46 -21.39
C SER A 246 5.60 27.66 -21.41
N GLN A 247 6.74 27.52 -20.72
CA GLN A 247 7.80 28.54 -20.63
C GLN A 247 8.35 28.97 -22.00
N ASP A 248 8.06 28.22 -23.07
CA ASP A 248 8.38 28.58 -24.44
C ASP A 248 7.66 29.85 -24.94
N SER A 249 6.61 30.29 -24.25
CA SER A 249 5.86 31.53 -24.58
C SER A 249 6.53 32.82 -24.08
N GLN A 250 7.54 32.72 -23.20
CA GLN A 250 8.18 33.89 -22.57
C GLN A 250 9.53 34.28 -23.18
N ASN A 251 10.12 33.46 -24.06
CA ASN A 251 11.36 33.79 -24.78
C ASN A 251 11.11 34.30 -26.22
N SER A 252 9.86 34.67 -26.53
CA SER A 252 9.44 35.17 -27.85
C SER A 252 9.03 36.66 -27.85
N MET A 253 9.35 37.40 -26.78
CA MET A 253 9.18 38.86 -26.70
C MET A 253 10.51 39.55 -26.44
#